data_AF-A0A522XQ81-F1
#
_entry.id   AF-A0A522XQ81-F1
#
_cell.length_a   1.000
_cell.length_b   1.000
_cell.length_c   1.000
_cell.angle_alpha   90.00
_cell.angle_beta   90.00
_cell.angle_gamma   90.00
#
_symmetry.space_group_name_H-M   'P 1'
#
loop_
_entity.id
_entity.type
_entity.pdbx_description
1 polymer ?
#
loop_
_entity_poly.entity_id
_entity_poly.type
_entity_poly.pdbx_seq_one_letter_code
_entity_poly.pdbx_strand_id
1 'polypeptide(L)'
;ALGVFCDDKFNLNLADIFLRNITLHMNGFANVQPYMWEALRMMERGVVKPEEYFSHTFSLSDVDQAFATFFHKTDGAMKVLIKP
;
A
#
# COMPACT_ATOMS: atom_id res chain seq x y z
N ALA A 1 -6.42 -6.15 7.55
CA ALA A 1 -6.42 -4.68 7.66
C ALA A 1 -6.08 -4.09 6.30
N LEU A 2 -6.89 -3.16 5.78
CA LEU A 2 -6.48 -2.30 4.67
C LEU A 2 -5.82 -1.07 5.31
N GLY A 3 -4.54 -0.82 5.01
CA GLY A 3 -3.80 0.31 5.57
C GLY A 3 -2.91 -0.06 6.77
N VAL A 4 -2.96 0.76 7.82
CA VAL A 4 -2.06 0.69 8.98
C VAL A 4 -2.54 -0.36 9.97
N PHE A 5 -1.60 -1.13 10.55
CA PHE A 5 -1.90 -2.00 11.69
C PHE A 5 -2.16 -1.13 12.91
N CYS A 6 -3.41 -1.08 13.37
CA CYS A 6 -3.86 -0.24 14.48
C CYS A 6 -4.23 -1.03 15.73
N ASP A 7 -3.95 -2.35 15.78
CA ASP A 7 -4.21 -3.17 16.95
C ASP A 7 -3.17 -2.89 18.04
N ASP A 8 -3.60 -2.90 19.30
CA ASP A 8 -2.72 -2.67 20.46
C ASP A 8 -1.93 -3.92 20.84
N LYS A 9 -2.29 -5.08 20.27
CA LYS A 9 -1.65 -6.37 20.54
C LYS A 9 -1.13 -7.01 19.28
N PHE A 10 0.09 -7.51 19.39
CA PHE A 10 0.73 -8.31 18.36
C PHE A 10 1.46 -9.49 19.01
N ASN A 11 0.96 -10.70 18.80
CA ASN A 11 1.51 -11.90 19.42
C ASN A 11 2.72 -12.41 18.61
N LEU A 12 3.93 -12.11 19.09
CA LEU A 12 5.19 -12.55 18.49
C LEU A 12 5.72 -13.81 19.18
N ASN A 13 6.03 -14.85 18.40
CA ASN A 13 6.77 -16.00 18.91
C ASN A 13 8.26 -15.65 19.09
N LEU A 14 8.61 -15.14 20.28
CA LEU A 14 9.97 -14.70 20.59
C LEU A 14 11.00 -15.84 20.53
N ALA A 15 10.61 -17.08 20.85
CA ALA A 15 11.51 -18.22 20.80
C ALA A 15 12.01 -18.49 19.37
N ASP A 16 11.10 -18.45 18.38
CA ASP A 16 11.47 -18.65 16.97
C ASP A 16 12.35 -17.50 16.45
N ILE A 17 12.05 -16.25 16.84
CA ILE A 17 12.83 -15.09 16.44
C ILE A 17 14.26 -15.21 16.94
N PHE A 18 14.43 -15.57 18.22
CA PHE A 18 15.74 -15.72 18.84
C PHE A 18 16.51 -16.90 18.26
N LEU A 19 15.90 -18.08 18.19
CA LEU A 19 16.59 -19.31 17.76
C LEU A 19 16.96 -19.31 16.27
N ARG A 20 16.22 -18.56 15.44
CA ARG A 20 16.46 -18.47 13.99
C ARG A 20 17.16 -17.17 13.59
N ASN A 21 17.54 -16.33 14.55
CA ASN A 21 18.17 -15.03 14.32
C ASN A 21 17.39 -14.16 13.30
N ILE A 22 16.09 -14.00 13.52
CA ILE A 22 15.22 -13.23 12.63
C ILE A 22 15.36 -11.74 12.97
N THR A 23 15.69 -10.92 11.97
CA THR A 23 15.63 -9.46 12.09
C THR A 23 14.21 -8.97 11.85
N LEU A 24 13.68 -8.17 12.78
CA LEU A 24 12.33 -7.61 12.68
C LEU A 24 12.38 -6.11 12.39
N HIS A 25 11.80 -5.70 11.27
CA HIS A 25 11.46 -4.31 10.97
C HIS A 25 9.96 -4.12 11.23
N MET A 26 9.60 -3.38 12.28
CA MET A 26 8.21 -3.24 12.74
C MET A 26 7.40 -2.19 11.94
N ASN A 27 6.10 -2.06 12.26
CA ASN A 27 5.18 -1.07 11.68
C ASN A 27 5.58 0.38 12.04
N GLY A 28 6.62 0.88 11.37
CA GLY A 28 6.88 2.31 11.25
C GLY A 28 6.14 2.87 10.05
N PHE A 29 5.69 4.13 10.13
CA PHE A 29 5.28 4.84 8.92
C PHE A 29 6.46 4.91 7.95
N ALA A 30 6.19 4.70 6.67
CA ALA A 30 7.23 4.81 5.66
C ALA A 30 7.87 6.22 5.72
N ASN A 31 9.18 6.28 5.92
CA ASN A 31 9.92 7.52 5.75
C ASN A 31 10.09 7.77 4.25
N VAL A 32 9.10 8.39 3.61
CA VAL A 32 9.02 8.48 2.15
C VAL A 32 10.07 9.44 1.57
N GLN A 33 10.37 10.53 2.26
CA GLN A 33 11.19 11.64 1.75
C GLN A 33 12.56 11.18 1.20
N PRO A 34 13.37 10.36 1.91
CA PRO A 34 14.67 9.92 1.39
C PRO A 34 14.59 9.05 0.13
N TYR A 35 13.49 8.31 -0.07
CA TYR A 35 13.34 7.35 -1.17
C TYR A 35 12.58 7.92 -2.37
N MET A 36 11.97 9.10 -2.25
CA MET A 36 11.21 9.72 -3.35
C MET A 36 12.04 9.91 -4.61
N TRP A 37 13.28 10.38 -4.47
CA TRP A 37 14.16 10.63 -5.61
C TRP A 37 14.40 9.37 -6.44
N GLU A 38 14.71 8.26 -5.76
CA GLU A 38 14.95 6.98 -6.42
C GLU A 38 13.68 6.46 -7.09
N ALA A 39 12.54 6.50 -6.38
CA ALA A 39 11.26 6.06 -6.91
C ALA A 39 10.85 6.82 -8.17
N LEU A 40 10.99 8.16 -8.17
CA LEU A 40 10.73 9.01 -9.34
C LEU A 40 11.62 8.64 -10.52
N ARG A 41 12.93 8.45 -10.27
CA ARG A 41 13.88 8.06 -11.31
C ARG A 41 13.57 6.69 -11.91
N MET A 42 13.09 5.74 -11.10
CA MET A 42 12.66 4.43 -11.59
C MET A 42 11.42 4.55 -12.49
N MET A 43 10.46 5.43 -12.14
CA MET A 43 9.29 5.71 -12.96
C MET A 43 9.66 6.40 -14.28
N GLU A 44 10.48 7.45 -14.24
CA GLU A 44 10.94 8.17 -15.44
C GLU A 44 11.66 7.27 -16.44
N ARG A 45 12.37 6.25 -15.94
CA ARG A 45 13.09 5.27 -16.77
C ARG A 45 12.23 4.08 -17.21
N GLY A 46 10.97 4.03 -16.79
CA GLY A 46 10.06 2.92 -17.06
C GLY A 46 10.47 1.60 -16.40
N VAL A 47 11.33 1.63 -15.37
CA VAL A 47 11.71 0.44 -14.59
C VAL A 47 10.53 -0.04 -13.74
N VAL A 48 9.75 0.90 -13.22
CA VAL A 48 8.48 0.65 -12.54
C VAL A 48 7.39 1.48 -13.19
N LYS A 49 6.21 0.88 -13.37
CA LYS A 49 5.05 1.49 -14.01
C LYS A 49 3.84 1.39 -13.09
N PRO A 50 3.78 2.16 -11.99
CA PRO A 50 2.73 2.02 -10.98
C PRO A 50 1.34 2.34 -11.51
N GLU A 51 1.23 3.06 -12.62
CA GLU A 51 -0.02 3.33 -13.31
C GLU A 51 -0.74 2.05 -13.78
N GLU A 52 0.00 0.98 -14.04
CA GLU A 52 -0.57 -0.31 -14.44
C GLU A 52 -1.36 -0.99 -13.30
N TYR A 53 -1.16 -0.56 -12.05
CA TYR A 53 -1.95 -1.06 -10.92
C TYR A 53 -3.36 -0.46 -10.83
N PHE A 54 -3.63 0.66 -11.52
CA PHE A 54 -4.95 1.28 -11.49
C PHE A 54 -5.98 0.42 -12.22
N SER A 55 -6.72 -0.37 -11.45
CA SER A 55 -7.82 -1.19 -11.94
C SER A 55 -9.06 -0.39 -12.34
N HIS A 56 -9.30 0.76 -11.69
CA HIS A 56 -10.49 1.58 -11.90
C HIS A 56 -10.14 3.07 -11.80
N THR A 57 -10.86 3.90 -12.55
CA THR A 57 -10.76 5.36 -12.49
C THR A 57 -12.14 5.97 -12.33
N PHE A 58 -12.30 6.90 -11.40
CA PHE A 58 -13.55 7.62 -11.15
C PHE A 58 -13.33 9.14 -11.22
N SER A 59 -14.40 9.87 -11.49
CA SER A 59 -14.43 11.32 -11.32
C SER A 59 -14.55 11.67 -9.83
N LEU A 60 -14.20 12.90 -9.44
CA LEU A 60 -14.40 13.38 -8.07
C LEU A 60 -15.88 13.37 -7.66
N SER A 61 -16.81 13.59 -8.60
CA SER A 61 -18.25 13.50 -8.33
C SER A 61 -18.73 12.09 -7.98
N ASP A 62 -17.97 11.05 -8.33
CA ASP A 62 -18.29 9.64 -8.06
C ASP A 62 -17.43 9.05 -6.92
N VAL A 63 -16.96 9.89 -6.01
CA VAL A 63 -16.06 9.47 -4.92
C VAL A 63 -16.66 8.38 -4.04
N ASP A 64 -17.96 8.43 -3.77
CA ASP A 64 -18.69 7.43 -3.00
C ASP A 64 -18.62 6.05 -3.66
N GLN A 65 -18.86 5.98 -4.97
CA GLN A 65 -18.75 4.77 -5.78
C GLN A 65 -17.30 4.25 -5.82
N ALA A 66 -16.31 5.13 -5.90
CA ALA A 66 -14.90 4.77 -5.88
C ALA A 66 -14.53 4.05 -4.57
N PHE A 67 -14.97 4.58 -3.43
CA PHE A 67 -14.73 3.95 -2.12
C PHE A 67 -15.49 2.63 -1.98
N ALA A 68 -16.76 2.56 -2.38
CA ALA A 68 -17.55 1.33 -2.35
C ALA A 68 -16.91 0.22 -3.20
N THR A 69 -16.49 0.55 -4.43
CA THR A 69 -15.80 -0.37 -5.35
C THR A 69 -14.54 -0.96 -4.71
N PHE A 70 -13.70 -0.12 -4.10
CA PHE A 70 -12.47 -0.59 -3.44
C PHE A 70 -12.73 -1.42 -2.17
N PHE A 71 -13.75 -1.04 -1.38
CA PHE A 71 -14.10 -1.72 -0.14
C PHE A 71 -14.66 -3.12 -0.40
N HIS A 72 -15.59 -3.23 -1.36
CA HIS A 72 -16.22 -4.50 -1.71
C HIS A 72 -15.38 -5.36 -2.65
N LYS A 73 -14.23 -4.86 -3.13
CA LYS A 73 -13.39 -5.53 -4.13
C LYS A 73 -14.16 -5.91 -5.39
N THR A 74 -15.12 -5.08 -5.77
CA THR A 74 -15.93 -5.25 -6.99
C THR A 74 -15.00 -5.36 -8.20
N ASP A 75 -15.29 -6.30 -9.10
CA ASP A 75 -14.51 -6.55 -10.32
C ASP A 75 -13.00 -6.73 -10.08
N GLY A 76 -12.62 -7.23 -8.90
CA GLY A 76 -11.21 -7.42 -8.54
C GLY A 76 -10.47 -6.11 -8.28
N ALA A 77 -11.16 -5.04 -7.84
CA ALA A 77 -10.57 -3.73 -7.58
C ALA A 77 -9.29 -3.80 -6.72
N MET A 78 -8.17 -3.47 -7.35
CA MET A 78 -6.82 -3.50 -6.76
C MET A 78 -6.37 -2.11 -6.31
N LYS A 79 -6.48 -1.12 -7.19
CA LYS A 79 -6.18 0.29 -6.92
C LYS A 79 -7.16 1.15 -7.71
N VAL A 80 -7.69 2.16 -7.04
CA VAL A 80 -8.67 3.09 -7.60
C VAL A 80 -8.02 4.48 -7.69
N LEU A 81 -8.13 5.10 -8.87
CA LEU A 81 -7.69 6.47 -9.12
C LEU A 81 -8.91 7.40 -9.15
N ILE A 82 -8.86 8.51 -8.40
CA ILE A 82 -9.87 9.56 -8.46
C ILE A 82 -9.25 10.74 -9.19
N LYS A 83 -9.91 11.22 -10.25
CA LYS A 83 -9.49 12.41 -11.00
C LYS A 83 -10.37 13.60 -10.58
N PRO A 84 -9.78 14.78 -10.31
CA PRO A 84 -10.51 16.01 -9.98
C PRO A 84 -11.55 16.38 -11.04
#